data_AF-A0A2G9RFN2-F1
#
_entry.id   AF-A0A2G9RFN2-F1
#
_cell.length_a   1.000
_cell.length_b   1.000
_cell.length_c   1.000
_cell.angle_alpha   90.00
_cell.angle_beta   90.00
_cell.angle_gamma   90.00
#
_symmetry.space_group_name_H-M   'P 1'
#
loop_
_entity.id
_entity.type
_entity.pdbx_description
1 polymer ?
#
loop_
_entity_poly.entity_id
_entity_poly.type
_entity_poly.pdbx_seq_one_letter_code
_entity_poly.pdbx_strand_id
1 'polypeptide(L)'
;MEPTCEDLLTAESEADPVERSWSLSRLCGFYQRFCSEVNSTSQACIKAMAGHCHLKLQECITCGRTIPPVINSTGPKGRIVGGSVTSPGSWPWLVNIRLNGELMCGGVLIGDAWVLTAAHCFNGYEIHSPFFFCIQIELLDH
;
A
#
# COMPACT_ATOMS: atom_id res chain seq x y z
N MET A 1 -5.58 3.36 20.04
CA MET A 1 -5.26 2.36 18.99
C MET A 1 -4.53 3.11 17.88
N GLU A 2 -3.54 2.48 17.26
CA GLU A 2 -2.85 3.08 16.10
C GLU A 2 -3.86 3.30 14.95
N PRO A 3 -3.81 4.42 14.21
CA PRO A 3 -4.77 4.67 13.14
C PRO A 3 -4.61 3.66 11.99
N THR A 4 -5.74 3.22 11.43
CA THR A 4 -5.74 2.30 10.29
C THR A 4 -5.36 3.02 9.00
N CYS A 5 -4.93 2.26 7.99
CA CYS A 5 -4.69 2.86 6.68
C CYS A 5 -5.95 3.38 6.01
N GLU A 6 -7.11 2.76 6.26
CA GLU A 6 -8.38 3.26 5.75
C GLU A 6 -8.68 4.66 6.30
N ASP A 7 -8.61 4.84 7.63
CA ASP A 7 -8.85 6.12 8.28
C ASP A 7 -7.88 7.22 7.80
N LEU A 8 -6.58 6.90 7.70
CA LEU A 8 -5.55 7.85 7.27
C LEU A 8 -5.72 8.26 5.81
N LEU A 9 -6.05 7.32 4.93
CA LEU A 9 -6.26 7.59 3.51
C LEU A 9 -7.56 8.36 3.27
N THR A 10 -8.63 8.05 4.01
CA THR A 10 -9.87 8.83 3.96
C THR A 10 -9.61 10.28 4.38
N ALA A 11 -8.91 10.49 5.49
CA ALA A 11 -8.55 11.83 5.95
C ALA A 11 -7.69 12.58 4.92
N GLU A 12 -6.68 11.93 4.31
CA GLU A 12 -5.83 12.55 3.28
C GLU A 12 -6.59 12.87 1.99
N SER A 13 -7.60 12.08 1.65
CA SER A 13 -8.42 12.28 0.45
C SER A 13 -9.44 13.43 0.55
N GLU A 14 -9.60 14.02 1.74
CA GLU A 14 -10.56 15.10 1.99
C GLU A 14 -10.25 16.32 1.10
N ALA A 15 -11.28 16.91 0.49
CA ALA A 15 -11.11 17.98 -0.49
C ALA A 15 -10.75 19.32 0.17
N ASP A 16 -11.37 19.61 1.33
CA ASP A 16 -11.11 20.82 2.09
C ASP A 16 -9.78 20.70 2.86
N PRO A 17 -8.78 21.57 2.62
CA PRO A 17 -7.50 21.54 3.32
C PRO A 17 -7.62 21.72 4.84
N VAL A 18 -8.65 22.43 5.30
CA VAL A 18 -8.89 22.64 6.74
C VAL A 18 -9.37 21.34 7.38
N GLU A 19 -10.39 20.70 6.81
CA GLU A 19 -10.92 19.42 7.29
C GLU A 19 -9.90 18.29 7.18
N ARG A 20 -9.11 18.26 6.10
CA ARG A 20 -7.98 17.33 5.93
C ARG A 20 -7.00 17.46 7.09
N SER A 21 -6.55 18.69 7.37
CA SER A 21 -5.60 18.98 8.46
C SER A 21 -6.15 18.59 9.84
N TRP A 22 -7.43 18.89 10.09
CA TRP A 22 -8.10 18.51 11.33
C TRP A 22 -8.22 17.00 11.51
N SER A 23 -8.67 16.30 10.46
CA SER A 23 -8.87 14.84 10.49
C SER A 23 -7.56 14.10 10.69
N LEU A 24 -6.50 14.51 9.98
CA LEU A 24 -5.15 13.97 10.17
C LEU A 24 -4.65 14.27 11.58
N SER A 25 -4.77 15.51 12.06
CA SER A 25 -4.34 15.87 13.42
C SER A 25 -5.00 15.00 14.50
N ARG A 26 -6.30 14.68 14.32
CA ARG A 26 -7.04 13.80 15.22
C ARG A 26 -6.51 12.36 15.21
N LEU A 27 -6.29 11.78 14.02
CA LEU A 27 -5.74 10.42 13.87
C LEU A 27 -4.30 10.32 14.35
N CYS A 28 -3.47 11.30 14.00
CA CYS A 28 -2.07 11.40 14.38
C CYS A 28 -1.85 11.65 15.88
N GLY A 29 -2.89 12.03 16.62
CA GLY A 29 -2.84 12.23 18.08
C GLY A 29 -2.33 11.00 18.84
N PHE A 30 -2.54 9.79 18.30
CA PHE A 30 -1.97 8.54 18.85
C PHE A 30 -0.45 8.60 19.04
N TYR A 31 0.28 9.30 18.15
CA TYR A 31 1.74 9.39 18.19
C TYR A 31 2.28 10.31 19.30
N GLN A 32 1.40 10.95 20.09
CA GLN A 32 1.82 11.72 21.27
C GLN A 32 2.62 10.88 22.28
N ARG A 33 2.43 9.54 22.27
CA ARG A 33 3.20 8.61 23.09
C ARG A 33 4.72 8.68 22.89
N PHE A 34 5.17 9.10 21.71
CA PHE A 34 6.59 9.25 21.39
C PHE A 34 7.20 10.55 21.89
N CYS A 35 6.39 11.47 22.44
CA CYS A 35 6.89 12.74 22.94
C CYS A 35 7.77 12.62 24.19
N SER A 36 7.65 11.53 24.94
CA SER A 36 8.51 11.25 26.11
C SER A 36 9.91 10.77 25.74
N GLU A 37 10.12 10.35 24.48
CA GLU A 37 11.42 9.89 23.96
C GLU A 37 12.29 11.05 23.43
N VAL A 38 11.71 12.25 23.31
CA VAL A 38 12.35 13.44 22.73
C VAL A 38 12.47 14.53 23.80
N ASN A 39 13.51 15.37 23.72
CA ASN A 39 13.74 16.44 24.69
C ASN A 39 12.47 17.33 24.84
N SER A 40 12.02 17.53 26.08
CA SER A 40 10.63 17.78 26.52
C SER A 40 9.99 19.12 26.13
N THR A 41 10.25 19.62 24.91
CA THR A 41 9.62 20.84 24.38
C THR A 41 8.39 20.48 23.55
N SER A 42 7.36 21.32 23.63
CA SER A 42 6.13 21.17 22.85
C SER A 42 6.39 21.11 21.34
N GLN A 43 7.34 21.90 20.83
CA GLN A 43 7.72 21.88 19.42
C GLN A 43 8.42 20.59 18.99
N ALA A 44 9.28 20.01 19.83
CA ALA A 44 9.92 18.73 19.51
C ALA A 44 8.89 17.59 19.47
N CYS A 45 7.93 17.60 20.42
CA CYS A 45 6.82 16.67 20.45
C CYS A 45 5.95 16.76 19.17
N ILE A 46 5.54 17.97 18.77
CA ILE A 46 4.74 18.16 17.54
C ILE A 46 5.48 17.61 16.31
N LYS A 47 6.78 17.89 16.19
CA LYS A 47 7.59 17.37 15.08
C LYS A 47 7.70 15.84 15.10
N ALA A 48 7.89 15.23 16.27
CA ALA A 48 7.94 13.79 16.41
C ALA A 48 6.59 13.15 16.04
N MET A 49 5.49 13.68 16.56
CA MET A 49 4.13 13.22 16.24
C MET A 49 3.87 13.30 14.73
N ALA A 50 4.17 14.45 14.11
CA ALA A 50 4.00 14.64 12.67
C ALA A 50 4.89 13.70 11.87
N GLY A 51 6.14 13.47 12.28
CA GLY A 51 7.07 12.55 11.63
C GLY A 51 6.56 11.10 11.65
N HIS A 52 6.17 10.58 12.81
CA HIS A 52 5.63 9.22 12.90
C HIS A 52 4.33 9.06 12.13
N CYS A 53 3.45 10.07 12.16
CA CYS A 53 2.21 10.00 11.39
C CYS A 53 2.45 10.06 9.89
N HIS A 54 3.39 10.91 9.44
CA HIS A 54 3.77 11.00 8.04
C HIS A 54 4.35 9.67 7.54
N LEU A 55 5.18 9.00 8.33
CA LEU A 55 5.73 7.69 7.99
C LEU A 55 4.61 6.65 7.79
N LYS A 56 3.62 6.62 8.70
CA LYS A 56 2.47 5.71 8.57
C LYS A 56 1.61 6.05 7.36
N LEU A 57 1.36 7.33 7.11
CA LEU A 57 0.60 7.77 5.95
C LEU A 57 1.32 7.41 4.65
N GLN A 58 2.64 7.58 4.58
CA GLN A 58 3.45 7.16 3.44
C GLN A 58 3.41 5.65 3.22
N GLU A 59 3.48 4.86 4.30
CA GLU A 59 3.27 3.41 4.24
C GLU A 59 1.90 3.09 3.62
N CYS A 60 0.82 3.73 4.06
CA CYS A 60 -0.54 3.50 3.55
C CYS A 60 -0.78 3.99 2.11
N ILE A 61 -0.14 5.10 1.70
CA ILE A 61 -0.23 5.58 0.31
C ILE A 61 0.50 4.61 -0.62
N THR A 62 1.62 4.08 -0.15
CA THR A 62 2.45 3.16 -0.92
C THR A 62 1.79 1.79 -0.98
N CYS A 63 1.34 1.22 0.14
CA CYS A 63 0.70 -0.09 0.25
C CYS A 63 -0.67 -0.05 0.97
N GLY A 64 -1.61 -0.90 0.54
CA GLY A 64 -2.95 -0.98 1.16
C GLY A 64 -4.06 -0.19 0.46
N ARG A 65 -3.79 0.43 -0.70
CA ARG A 65 -4.87 0.90 -1.58
C ARG A 65 -5.52 -0.29 -2.29
N THR A 66 -6.79 -0.54 -2.00
CA THR A 66 -7.64 -1.30 -2.92
C THR A 66 -7.86 -0.43 -4.15
N ILE A 67 -7.16 -0.72 -5.24
CA ILE A 67 -7.53 -0.09 -6.51
C ILE A 67 -8.91 -0.67 -6.86
N PRO A 68 -9.98 0.17 -6.95
CA PRO A 68 -11.26 -0.32 -7.43
C PRO A 68 -11.02 -0.98 -8.79
N PRO A 69 -11.68 -2.12 -9.11
CA PRO A 69 -11.42 -2.84 -10.34
C PRO A 69 -11.48 -1.87 -11.50
N VAL A 70 -10.30 -1.55 -12.05
CA VAL A 70 -10.23 -0.66 -13.18
C VAL A 70 -10.68 -1.53 -14.33
N ILE A 71 -11.94 -1.37 -14.73
CA ILE A 71 -12.51 -1.85 -16.00
C ILE A 71 -11.83 -1.11 -17.17
N ASN A 72 -10.50 -1.20 -17.25
CA ASN A 72 -9.75 -0.88 -18.44
C ASN A 72 -9.53 -2.21 -19.14
N SER A 73 -10.41 -2.48 -20.11
CA SER A 73 -10.27 -3.50 -21.13
C SER A 73 -9.04 -3.22 -21.99
N THR A 74 -7.86 -3.44 -21.39
CA THR A 74 -6.62 -3.53 -22.13
C THR A 74 -6.57 -4.93 -22.72
N GLY A 75 -6.77 -5.01 -24.04
CA GLY A 75 -6.59 -6.26 -24.77
C GLY A 75 -5.20 -6.85 -24.46
N PRO A 76 -5.08 -8.19 -24.37
CA PRO A 76 -3.88 -8.84 -23.86
C PRO A 76 -2.63 -8.43 -24.66
N LYS A 77 -1.78 -7.61 -24.04
CA LYS A 77 -0.45 -7.26 -24.56
C LYS A 77 0.59 -8.11 -23.85
N GLY A 78 0.64 -9.40 -24.21
CA GLY A 78 1.61 -10.35 -23.65
C GLY A 78 1.11 -11.78 -23.84
N ARG A 79 1.59 -12.45 -24.89
CA ARG A 79 1.13 -13.80 -25.25
C ARG A 79 1.95 -14.83 -24.48
N ILE A 80 1.34 -15.47 -23.49
CA ILE A 80 1.85 -16.75 -22.94
C ILE A 80 2.04 -17.70 -24.14
N VAL A 81 3.28 -18.12 -24.41
CA VAL A 81 3.59 -18.94 -25.59
C VAL A 81 2.93 -20.30 -25.45
N GLY A 82 2.11 -20.67 -26.43
CA GLY A 82 1.34 -21.93 -26.41
C GLY A 82 0.10 -21.90 -25.50
N GLY A 83 -0.21 -20.76 -24.87
CA GLY A 83 -1.38 -20.60 -24.02
C GLY A 83 -2.65 -20.19 -24.79
N SER A 84 -3.78 -20.25 -24.10
CA SER A 84 -5.07 -19.72 -24.52
C SER A 84 -5.62 -18.75 -23.48
N VAL A 85 -6.50 -17.84 -23.89
CA VAL A 85 -7.24 -16.99 -22.95
C VAL A 85 -8.08 -17.88 -22.04
N THR A 86 -8.11 -17.56 -20.76
CA THR A 86 -8.92 -18.24 -19.75
C THR A 86 -10.14 -17.39 -19.41
N SER A 87 -11.22 -18.02 -18.93
CA SER A 87 -12.38 -17.27 -18.46
C SER A 87 -12.02 -16.51 -17.18
N PRO A 88 -12.59 -15.30 -16.96
CA PRO A 88 -12.53 -14.60 -15.69
C PRO A 88 -12.75 -15.52 -14.48
N GLY A 89 -11.93 -15.37 -13.44
CA GLY A 89 -12.05 -16.17 -12.21
C GLY A 89 -11.65 -17.64 -12.32
N SER A 90 -11.10 -18.11 -13.45
CA SER A 90 -10.63 -19.51 -13.58
C SER A 90 -9.44 -19.83 -12.66
N TRP A 91 -8.70 -18.81 -12.24
CA TRP A 91 -7.52 -18.91 -11.39
C TRP A 91 -7.59 -17.84 -10.29
N PRO A 92 -8.51 -17.96 -9.32
CA PRO A 92 -8.78 -16.90 -8.35
C PRO A 92 -7.60 -16.66 -7.38
N TRP A 93 -6.64 -17.57 -7.33
CA TRP A 93 -5.40 -17.40 -6.57
C TRP A 93 -4.27 -16.74 -7.38
N LEU A 94 -4.43 -16.53 -8.69
CA LEU A 94 -3.40 -15.91 -9.52
C LEU A 94 -3.37 -14.40 -9.29
N VAL A 95 -2.19 -13.88 -8.96
CA VAL A 95 -2.02 -12.45 -8.66
C VAL A 95 -0.94 -11.82 -9.53
N ASN A 96 -1.19 -10.59 -9.95
CA ASN A 96 -0.14 -9.72 -10.49
C ASN A 96 0.63 -9.09 -9.33
N ILE A 97 1.97 -9.11 -9.39
CA ILE A 97 2.84 -8.38 -8.47
C ILE A 97 3.35 -7.17 -9.22
N ARG A 98 2.96 -5.97 -8.77
CA ARG A 98 3.38 -4.70 -9.38
C ARG A 98 4.31 -3.91 -8.47
N LEU A 99 5.25 -3.19 -9.07
CA LEU A 99 6.15 -2.24 -8.42
C LEU A 99 5.97 -0.87 -9.08
N ASN A 100 5.67 0.18 -8.30
CA ASN A 100 5.39 1.53 -8.83
C ASN A 100 4.33 1.57 -9.95
N GLY A 101 3.35 0.66 -9.89
CA GLY A 101 2.28 0.52 -10.89
C GLY A 101 2.62 -0.37 -12.10
N GLU A 102 3.88 -0.74 -12.28
CA GLU A 102 4.35 -1.60 -13.38
C GLU A 102 4.34 -3.09 -12.98
N LEU A 103 3.94 -3.97 -13.92
CA LEU A 103 3.97 -5.43 -13.71
C LEU A 103 5.41 -5.91 -13.56
N MET A 104 5.70 -6.56 -12.43
CA MET A 104 7.04 -7.07 -12.10
C MET A 104 7.09 -8.60 -12.21
N CYS A 105 6.18 -9.28 -11.52
CA CYS A 105 6.14 -10.74 -11.43
C CYS A 105 4.70 -11.25 -11.29
N GLY A 106 4.52 -12.57 -11.34
CA GLY A 106 3.31 -13.25 -10.90
C GLY A 106 3.45 -13.85 -9.50
N GLY A 107 2.34 -14.20 -8.87
CA GLY A 107 2.32 -14.92 -7.60
C GLY A 107 1.06 -15.77 -7.41
N VAL A 108 0.99 -16.46 -6.29
CA VAL A 108 -0.14 -17.29 -5.87
C VAL A 108 -0.60 -16.90 -4.47
N LEU A 109 -1.89 -16.59 -4.30
CA LEU A 109 -2.50 -16.36 -2.99
C LEU A 109 -2.57 -17.69 -2.22
N ILE A 110 -1.91 -17.76 -1.06
CA ILE A 110 -1.85 -18.96 -0.19
C ILE A 110 -2.54 -18.74 1.16
N GLY A 111 -3.05 -17.53 1.42
CA GLY A 111 -3.86 -17.17 2.58
C GLY A 111 -4.27 -15.71 2.51
N ASP A 112 -5.11 -15.27 3.45
CA ASP A 112 -5.75 -13.94 3.42
C ASP A 112 -4.77 -12.76 3.33
N ALA A 113 -3.54 -12.95 3.81
CA ALA A 113 -2.47 -11.95 3.80
C ALA A 113 -1.15 -12.49 3.24
N TRP A 114 -1.18 -13.60 2.50
CA TRP A 114 0.05 -14.30 2.09
C TRP A 114 0.04 -14.66 0.60
N VAL A 115 1.07 -14.20 -0.12
CA VAL A 115 1.34 -14.54 -1.52
C VAL A 115 2.69 -15.25 -1.64
N LEU A 116 2.71 -16.35 -2.38
CA LEU A 116 3.92 -17.06 -2.78
C LEU A 116 4.40 -16.58 -4.15
N THR A 117 5.70 -16.31 -4.29
CA THR A 117 6.34 -15.91 -5.56
C THR A 117 7.81 -16.32 -5.59
N ALA A 118 8.50 -16.10 -6.72
CA ALA A 118 9.90 -16.44 -6.86
C ALA A 118 10.81 -15.41 -6.16
N ALA A 119 11.78 -15.87 -5.38
CA ALA A 119 12.70 -14.99 -4.65
C ALA A 119 13.45 -14.00 -5.57
N HIS A 120 13.83 -14.45 -6.77
CA HIS A 120 14.57 -13.61 -7.73
C HIS A 120 13.78 -12.40 -8.23
N CYS A 121 12.44 -12.38 -8.06
CA CYS A 121 11.61 -11.21 -8.32
C CYS A 121 12.06 -9.99 -7.50
N PHE A 122 12.75 -10.22 -6.38
CA PHE A 122 13.23 -9.16 -5.48
C PHE A 122 14.77 -9.05 -5.42
N ASN A 123 15.50 -9.81 -6.25
CA ASN A 123 16.95 -9.70 -6.28
C ASN A 123 17.36 -8.34 -6.85
N GLY A 124 18.06 -7.52 -6.07
CA GLY A 124 18.60 -6.22 -6.51
C GLY A 124 17.78 -5.00 -6.07
N TYR A 125 16.63 -5.21 -5.43
CA TYR A 125 15.94 -4.16 -4.71
C TYR A 125 16.38 -4.25 -3.23
N GLU A 126 17.01 -3.20 -2.70
CA GLU A 126 17.44 -3.24 -1.29
C GLU A 126 16.23 -3.26 -0.35
N ILE A 127 16.04 -4.39 0.32
CA ILE A 127 15.01 -4.65 1.34
C ILE A 127 15.16 -3.69 2.56
N HIS A 128 16.24 -2.90 2.62
CA HIS A 128 16.46 -1.89 3.66
C HIS A 128 15.57 -0.65 3.55
N SER A 129 14.89 -0.43 2.42
CA SER A 129 13.90 0.65 2.32
C SER A 129 12.48 0.09 2.36
N PRO A 130 11.77 0.17 3.50
CA PRO A 130 10.36 -0.25 3.60
C PRO A 130 9.44 0.61 2.71
N PHE A 131 9.95 1.71 2.15
CA PHE A 131 9.22 2.63 1.28
C PHE A 131 9.09 2.17 -0.17
N PHE A 132 9.77 1.10 -0.60
CA PHE A 132 9.84 0.73 -2.02
C PHE A 132 9.13 -0.57 -2.42
N PHE A 133 8.45 -1.26 -1.50
CA PHE A 133 7.86 -2.57 -1.81
C PHE A 133 6.38 -2.65 -1.49
N CYS A 134 5.57 -1.77 -2.08
CA CYS A 134 4.18 -2.13 -2.22
C CYS A 134 4.02 -3.14 -3.33
N ILE A 135 3.63 -4.35 -2.95
CA ILE A 135 3.11 -5.34 -3.88
C ILE A 135 1.62 -5.05 -4.01
N GLN A 136 1.23 -4.42 -5.12
CA GLN A 136 -0.19 -4.34 -5.45
C GLN A 136 -0.62 -5.72 -5.95
N ILE A 137 -1.56 -6.33 -5.25
CA ILE A 137 -2.20 -7.58 -5.65
C ILE A 137 -3.44 -7.22 -6.48
N GLU A 138 -3.45 -7.66 -7.73
CA GLU A 138 -4.63 -7.61 -8.59
C GLU A 138 -5.09 -9.05 -8.83
N LEU A 139 -6.30 -9.36 -8.40
CA LEU A 139 -6.97 -10.60 -8.77
C LEU A 139 -7.36 -10.47 -10.24
N LEU A 140 -6.92 -11.42 -11.07
CA LEU A 140 -7.30 -11.50 -12.47
C LEU A 140 -8.76 -11.97 -12.57
N ASP A 141 -9.64 -10.97 -12.46
CA ASP A 141 -11.07 -10.94 -12.70
C ASP A 141 -11.96 -11.69 -11.69
N HIS A 142 -12.72 -10.90 -10.93
CA HIS A 142 -14.10 -11.18 -10.56
C HIS A 142 -15.05 -10.67 -11.66
#